data_AF-A0A9P7YDK7-F1
#
_entry.id   AF-A0A9P7YDK7-F1
#
_cell.length_a   1.000
_cell.length_b   1.000
_cell.length_c   1.000
_cell.angle_alpha   90.00
_cell.angle_beta   90.00
_cell.angle_gamma   90.00
#
_symmetry.space_group_name_H-M   'P 1'
#
loop_
_entity.id
_entity.type
_entity.pdbx_description
1 polymer ?
#
loop_
_entity_poly.entity_id
_entity_poly.type
_entity_poly.pdbx_seq_one_letter_code
_entity_poly.pdbx_strand_id
1 'polypeptide(L)'
;MRFVISTLYALTAAVVTARISVISAPSTIAPGVPFTLTARTTNGLQTTYDVAIAFGLSPSPSHSHTLDTILNSFYLGPSKSNVVDNINFTVAIDAQTAKGVYVLGGASMGLYGVGNSPVLREWNVTVSVGKETGGEWMSSRG
;
A
#
# COMPACT_ATOMS: atom_id res chain seq x y z
N MET A 1 -8.84 -61.52 4.49
CA MET A 1 -8.08 -60.38 5.04
C MET A 1 -8.75 -59.10 4.54
N ARG A 2 -9.35 -58.29 5.43
CA ARG A 2 -10.05 -57.05 5.06
C ARG A 2 -9.09 -55.87 5.27
N PHE A 3 -8.68 -55.22 4.20
CA PHE A 3 -7.91 -53.97 4.26
C PHE A 3 -8.87 -52.82 4.51
N VAL A 4 -8.80 -52.21 5.69
CA VAL A 4 -9.50 -50.97 6.03
C VAL A 4 -8.59 -49.82 5.58
N ILE A 5 -8.94 -49.15 4.48
CA ILE A 5 -8.23 -47.95 4.03
C ILE A 5 -8.80 -46.77 4.81
N SER A 6 -8.08 -46.31 5.82
CA SER A 6 -8.37 -45.07 6.54
C SER A 6 -7.87 -43.88 5.72
N THR A 7 -8.78 -43.18 5.03
CA THR A 7 -8.48 -41.94 4.28
C THR A 7 -8.22 -40.81 5.27
N LEU A 8 -6.96 -40.39 5.41
CA LEU A 8 -6.57 -39.24 6.22
C LEU A 8 -6.92 -37.95 5.45
N TYR A 9 -8.01 -37.27 5.82
CA TYR A 9 -8.28 -35.92 5.34
C TYR A 9 -7.28 -34.97 6.01
N ALA A 10 -6.21 -34.60 5.30
CA ALA A 10 -5.35 -33.51 5.72
C ALA A 10 -6.16 -32.21 5.58
N LEU A 11 -6.59 -31.62 6.70
CA LEU A 11 -7.09 -30.26 6.73
C LEU A 11 -5.92 -29.34 6.37
N THR A 12 -5.84 -28.89 5.12
CA THR A 12 -4.97 -27.77 4.76
C THR A 12 -5.53 -26.55 5.46
N ALA A 13 -4.89 -26.12 6.55
CA ALA A 13 -5.13 -24.80 7.11
C ALA A 13 -5.01 -23.80 5.95
N ALA A 14 -6.11 -23.11 5.63
CA ALA A 14 -6.08 -22.07 4.62
C ALA A 14 -5.08 -21.02 5.11
N VAL A 15 -3.91 -20.97 4.49
CA VAL A 15 -2.94 -19.92 4.74
C VAL A 15 -3.62 -18.66 4.25
N VAL A 16 -4.12 -17.84 5.18
CA VAL A 16 -4.66 -16.54 4.84
C VAL A 16 -3.47 -15.73 4.37
N THR A 17 -3.43 -15.46 3.07
CA THR A 17 -2.42 -14.58 2.50
C THR A 17 -3.00 -13.18 2.46
N ALA A 18 -2.19 -12.14 2.61
CA ALA A 18 -2.64 -10.76 2.55
C ALA A 18 -1.79 -9.98 1.55
N ARG A 19 -2.40 -9.01 0.89
CA ARG A 19 -1.70 -8.09 -0.01
C ARG A 19 -2.16 -6.67 0.23
N ILE A 20 -1.32 -5.70 -0.10
CA ILE A 20 -1.73 -4.31 -0.18
C ILE A 20 -2.80 -4.16 -1.26
N SER A 21 -3.95 -3.60 -0.90
CA SER A 21 -5.07 -3.38 -1.81
C SER A 21 -5.34 -1.90 -2.07
N VAL A 22 -5.13 -1.06 -1.07
CA VAL A 22 -5.48 0.37 -1.10
C VAL A 22 -4.46 1.17 -0.30
N ILE A 23 -4.17 2.40 -0.74
CA ILE A 23 -3.48 3.40 0.10
C ILE A 23 -4.46 4.49 0.54
N SER A 24 -4.23 5.03 1.72
CA SER A 24 -5.06 6.08 2.31
C SER A 24 -4.21 7.20 2.93
N ALA A 25 -4.74 8.42 2.88
CA ALA A 25 -4.13 9.62 3.42
C ALA A 25 -5.20 10.58 4.00
N PRO A 26 -4.84 11.50 4.90
CA PRO A 26 -5.71 12.62 5.26
C PRO A 26 -6.09 13.45 4.02
N SER A 27 -7.33 13.96 3.96
CA SER A 27 -7.81 14.80 2.86
C SER A 27 -7.03 16.10 2.70
N THR A 28 -6.45 16.60 3.79
CA THR A 28 -5.61 17.80 3.80
C THR A 28 -4.28 17.51 4.48
N ILE A 29 -3.19 17.98 3.88
CA ILE A 29 -1.81 17.79 4.34
C ILE A 29 -1.16 19.17 4.53
N ALA A 30 -0.56 19.41 5.69
CA ALA A 30 0.25 20.61 5.93
C ALA A 30 1.69 20.41 5.43
N PRO A 31 2.27 21.40 4.73
CA PRO A 31 3.66 21.32 4.30
C PRO A 31 4.64 21.43 5.47
N GLY A 32 5.76 20.70 5.37
CA GLY A 32 6.83 20.70 6.39
C GLY A 32 6.51 19.93 7.67
N VAL A 33 5.31 19.37 7.80
CA VAL A 33 4.88 18.58 8.97
C VAL A 33 4.74 17.11 8.58
N PRO A 34 5.34 16.17 9.32
CA PRO A 34 5.15 14.74 9.06
C PRO A 34 3.69 14.31 9.24
N PHE A 35 3.24 13.39 8.39
CA PHE A 35 1.91 12.79 8.45
C PHE A 35 1.96 11.30 8.12
N THR A 36 0.88 10.60 8.47
CA THR A 36 0.77 9.16 8.28
C THR A 36 0.03 8.81 7.01
N LEU A 37 0.62 7.94 6.21
CA LEU A 37 -0.01 7.19 5.14
C LEU A 37 -0.31 5.78 5.59
N THR A 38 -1.44 5.23 5.17
CA THR A 38 -1.84 3.87 5.52
C THR A 38 -1.98 3.03 4.25
N ALA A 39 -1.23 1.94 4.13
CA ALA A 39 -1.56 0.87 3.20
C ALA A 39 -2.49 -0.12 3.89
N ARG A 40 -3.69 -0.30 3.33
CA ARG A 40 -4.64 -1.30 3.79
C ARG A 40 -4.35 -2.61 3.07
N THR A 41 -4.36 -3.68 3.84
CA THR A 41 -4.17 -5.02 3.31
C THR A 41 -5.51 -5.74 3.23
N THR A 42 -5.59 -6.73 2.35
CA THR A 42 -6.79 -7.56 2.19
C THR A 42 -6.38 -9.00 1.98
N ASN A 43 -7.19 -9.90 2.54
CA ASN A 43 -6.99 -11.33 2.39
C ASN A 43 -7.04 -11.73 0.91
N GLY A 44 -6.14 -12.63 0.53
CA GLY A 44 -5.98 -13.20 -0.78
C GLY A 44 -5.91 -14.73 -0.71
N LEU A 45 -5.98 -15.34 -1.89
CA LEU A 45 -5.89 -16.79 -2.05
C LEU A 45 -4.47 -17.25 -2.40
N GLN A 46 -3.57 -16.32 -2.75
CA GLN A 46 -2.20 -16.61 -3.18
C GLN A 46 -1.18 -15.89 -2.32
N THR A 47 -0.08 -16.57 -1.98
CA THR A 47 1.01 -15.99 -1.21
C THR A 47 1.57 -14.79 -1.93
N THR A 48 1.69 -13.69 -1.19
CA THR A 48 2.24 -12.43 -1.68
C THR A 48 3.48 -12.09 -0.86
N TYR A 49 4.53 -11.66 -1.55
CA TYR A 49 5.71 -11.07 -0.94
C TYR A 49 5.84 -9.61 -1.37
N ASP A 50 5.27 -8.69 -0.61
CA ASP A 50 5.41 -7.25 -0.85
C ASP A 50 6.86 -6.83 -0.48
N VAL A 51 7.63 -6.43 -1.50
CA VAL A 51 9.07 -6.15 -1.35
C VAL A 51 9.28 -4.75 -0.79
N ALA A 52 8.71 -3.75 -1.48
CA ALA A 52 8.89 -2.34 -1.15
C ALA A 52 7.72 -1.51 -1.69
N ILE A 53 7.54 -0.33 -1.10
CA ILE A 53 6.59 0.69 -1.54
C ILE A 53 7.26 2.06 -1.55
N ALA A 54 6.98 2.85 -2.59
CA ALA A 54 7.40 4.24 -2.71
C ALA A 54 6.17 5.15 -2.77
N PHE A 55 6.31 6.36 -2.23
CA PHE A 55 5.28 7.38 -2.27
C PHE A 55 5.80 8.65 -2.93
N GLY A 56 4.93 9.32 -3.67
CA GLY A 56 5.22 10.59 -4.31
C GLY A 56 4.03 11.53 -4.32
N LEU A 57 4.31 12.79 -4.65
CA LEU A 57 3.31 13.84 -4.74
C LEU A 57 3.46 14.56 -6.09
N SER A 58 2.35 14.74 -6.77
CA SER A 58 2.26 15.43 -8.06
C SER A 58 1.17 16.50 -8.01
N PRO A 59 1.39 17.71 -8.57
CA PRO A 59 0.31 18.67 -8.77
C PRO A 59 -0.81 18.07 -9.62
N SER A 60 -2.06 18.43 -9.36
CA SER A 60 -3.18 18.00 -10.20
C SER A 60 -3.37 18.95 -11.39
N PRO A 61 -3.56 18.46 -12.63
CA PRO A 61 -3.56 17.05 -13.04
C PRO A 61 -2.15 16.45 -13.07
N SER A 62 -2.02 15.20 -12.62
CA SER A 62 -0.75 14.48 -12.60
C SER A 62 -0.49 13.74 -13.90
N HIS A 63 0.78 13.42 -14.18
CA HIS A 63 1.12 12.47 -15.24
C HIS A 63 0.68 11.05 -14.85
N SER A 64 0.26 10.26 -15.84
CA SER A 64 -0.18 8.88 -15.58
C SER A 64 1.02 7.99 -15.23
N HIS A 65 0.86 7.10 -14.25
CA HIS A 65 1.89 6.14 -13.82
C HIS A 65 3.21 6.78 -13.37
N THR A 66 3.15 7.97 -12.76
CA THR A 66 4.32 8.62 -12.17
C THR A 66 4.07 9.02 -10.73
N LEU A 67 5.16 9.09 -9.96
CA LEU A 67 5.16 9.60 -8.59
C LEU A 67 5.60 11.07 -8.49
N ASP A 68 6.11 11.66 -9.59
CA ASP A 68 6.77 12.97 -9.65
C ASP A 68 7.72 13.21 -8.46
N THR A 69 7.32 14.04 -7.49
CA THR A 69 8.16 14.38 -6.34
C THR A 69 8.15 13.22 -5.36
N ILE A 70 9.24 12.47 -5.29
CA ILE A 70 9.37 11.35 -4.35
C ILE A 70 9.41 11.87 -2.92
N LEU A 71 8.49 11.36 -2.09
CA LEU A 71 8.43 11.70 -0.66
C LEU A 71 9.32 10.76 0.16
N ASN A 72 9.15 9.45 -0.05
CA ASN A 72 9.95 8.42 0.61
C ASN A 72 9.74 7.04 -0.04
N SER A 73 10.58 6.08 0.33
CA SER A 73 10.39 4.66 0.03
C SER A 73 10.65 3.79 1.26
N PHE A 74 9.99 2.64 1.30
CA PHE A 74 10.01 1.74 2.44
C PHE A 74 10.21 0.30 1.97
N TYR A 75 11.21 -0.36 2.56
CA TYR A 75 11.31 -1.81 2.50
C TYR A 75 10.23 -2.43 3.40
N LEU A 76 9.44 -3.33 2.82
CA LEU A 76 8.38 -4.04 3.55
C LEU A 76 8.90 -5.37 4.07
N GLY A 77 9.48 -6.17 3.16
CA GLY A 77 10.13 -7.42 3.51
C GLY A 77 9.22 -8.41 4.26
N PRO A 78 9.80 -9.43 4.90
CA PRO A 78 9.02 -10.48 5.56
C PRO A 78 8.18 -9.98 6.74
N SER A 79 8.55 -8.85 7.35
CA SER A 79 7.89 -8.32 8.55
C SER A 79 6.64 -7.48 8.27
N LYS A 80 6.51 -6.93 7.05
CA LYS A 80 5.35 -6.13 6.64
C LYS A 80 4.66 -6.68 5.39
N SER A 81 5.12 -7.81 4.86
CA SER A 81 4.46 -8.53 3.78
C SER A 81 3.50 -9.57 4.34
N ASN A 82 2.42 -9.84 3.60
CA ASN A 82 1.47 -10.90 3.94
C ASN A 82 0.84 -10.74 5.33
N VAL A 83 0.69 -9.49 5.78
CA VAL A 83 0.06 -9.12 7.07
C VAL A 83 -1.37 -8.65 6.84
N VAL A 84 -2.29 -9.05 7.70
CA VAL A 84 -3.71 -8.62 7.65
C VAL A 84 -3.90 -7.23 8.26
N ASP A 85 -2.92 -6.76 9.04
CA ASP A 85 -2.94 -5.44 9.64
C ASP A 85 -2.56 -4.35 8.64
N ASN A 86 -3.10 -3.16 8.88
CA ASN A 86 -2.72 -1.96 8.15
C ASN A 86 -1.23 -1.63 8.37
N ILE A 87 -0.58 -1.17 7.32
CA ILE A 87 0.82 -0.75 7.35
C ILE A 87 0.87 0.77 7.31
N ASN A 88 1.38 1.36 8.38
CA ASN A 88 1.50 2.81 8.51
C ASN A 88 2.91 3.28 8.13
N PHE A 89 2.97 4.36 7.37
CA PHE A 89 4.19 5.02 6.92
C PHE A 89 4.16 6.48 7.34
N THR A 90 5.29 6.99 7.82
CA THR A 90 5.42 8.42 8.13
C THR A 90 6.22 9.09 7.02
N VAL A 91 5.64 10.09 6.40
CA VAL A 91 6.25 10.89 5.33
C VAL A 91 6.03 12.37 5.61
N ALA A 92 6.74 13.24 4.91
CA ALA A 92 6.53 14.67 4.93
C ALA A 92 6.64 15.22 3.51
N ILE A 93 5.94 16.32 3.23
CA ILE A 93 6.11 17.11 2.00
C ILE A 93 6.96 18.34 2.34
N ASP A 94 7.66 18.89 1.34
CA ASP A 94 8.52 20.06 1.54
C ASP A 94 7.74 21.26 2.12
N ALA A 95 8.35 22.01 3.03
CA ALA A 95 7.72 23.16 3.69
C ALA A 95 7.32 24.28 2.72
N GLN A 96 7.96 24.35 1.54
CA GLN A 96 7.67 25.30 0.47
C GLN A 96 6.65 24.78 -0.55
N THR A 97 6.10 23.58 -0.35
CA THR A 97 5.05 23.05 -1.23
C THR A 97 3.86 24.00 -1.25
N ALA A 98 3.50 24.48 -2.45
CA ALA A 98 2.39 25.41 -2.62
C ALA A 98 1.06 24.78 -2.20
N LYS A 99 0.11 25.62 -1.77
CA LYS A 99 -1.26 25.16 -1.50
C LYS A 99 -1.97 24.83 -2.81
N GLY A 100 -2.82 23.81 -2.78
CA GLY A 100 -3.57 23.40 -3.96
C GLY A 100 -4.03 21.95 -3.88
N VAL A 101 -4.57 21.45 -4.99
CA VAL A 101 -4.98 20.06 -5.14
C VAL A 101 -3.83 19.26 -5.76
N TYR A 102 -3.51 18.13 -5.14
CA TYR A 102 -2.42 17.25 -5.53
C TYR A 102 -2.92 15.81 -5.64
N VAL A 103 -2.16 15.00 -6.37
CA VAL A 103 -2.30 13.56 -6.41
C VAL A 103 -1.14 12.96 -5.61
N LEU A 104 -1.48 12.29 -4.52
CA LEU A 104 -0.58 11.43 -3.77
C LEU A 104 -0.55 10.05 -4.45
N GLY A 105 0.61 9.70 -4.98
CA GLY A 105 0.86 8.42 -5.62
C GLY A 105 1.54 7.44 -4.66
N GLY A 106 1.23 6.16 -4.79
CA GLY A 106 1.98 5.06 -4.20
C GLY A 106 2.27 3.99 -5.25
N ALA A 107 3.47 3.43 -5.24
CA ALA A 107 3.85 2.33 -6.10
C ALA A 107 4.54 1.23 -5.30
N SER A 108 4.05 0.00 -5.36
CA SER A 108 4.64 -1.15 -4.67
C SER A 108 5.07 -2.25 -5.62
N MET A 109 6.26 -2.81 -5.36
CA MET A 109 6.70 -4.05 -5.99
C MET A 109 6.42 -5.22 -5.05
N GLY A 110 5.76 -6.25 -5.56
CA GLY A 110 5.54 -7.50 -4.85
C GLY A 110 5.80 -8.72 -5.72
N LEU A 111 6.01 -9.88 -5.09
CA LEU A 111 6.21 -11.16 -5.75
C LEU A 111 5.00 -12.08 -5.48
N TYR A 112 4.48 -12.72 -6.53
CA TYR A 112 3.23 -13.47 -6.47
C TYR A 112 3.41 -14.93 -6.86
N GLY A 113 2.70 -15.79 -6.11
CA GLY A 113 2.64 -17.23 -6.36
C GLY A 113 3.95 -17.96 -6.07
N VAL A 114 3.96 -19.27 -6.35
CA VAL A 114 5.10 -20.16 -6.05
C VAL A 114 6.38 -19.75 -6.81
N GLY A 115 6.21 -19.17 -8.00
CA GLY A 115 7.32 -18.71 -8.84
C GLY A 115 7.88 -17.33 -8.45
N ASN A 116 7.30 -16.63 -7.47
CA ASN A 116 7.68 -15.27 -7.08
C ASN A 116 7.70 -14.28 -8.26
N SER A 117 6.67 -14.32 -9.10
CA SER A 117 6.58 -13.42 -10.26
C SER A 117 6.45 -11.96 -9.83
N PRO A 118 7.28 -11.04 -10.33
CA PRO A 118 7.23 -9.63 -9.93
C PRO A 118 5.98 -8.94 -10.48
N VAL A 119 5.34 -8.12 -9.64
CA VAL A 119 4.16 -7.32 -9.98
C VAL A 119 4.34 -5.93 -9.39
N LEU A 120 4.21 -4.92 -10.24
CA LEU A 120 4.09 -3.52 -9.84
C LEU A 120 2.61 -3.16 -9.67
N ARG A 121 2.26 -2.51 -8.57
CA ARG A 121 0.94 -1.92 -8.34
C ARG A 121 1.09 -0.46 -8.04
N GLU A 122 0.14 0.32 -8.52
CA GLU A 122 0.12 1.77 -8.39
C GLU A 122 -1.24 2.23 -7.89
N TRP A 123 -1.23 3.29 -7.07
CA TRP A 123 -2.42 3.87 -6.49
C TRP A 123 -2.32 5.38 -6.48
N ASN A 124 -3.45 6.05 -6.70
CA ASN A 124 -3.56 7.50 -6.64
C ASN A 124 -4.66 7.90 -5.65
N VAL A 125 -4.36 8.92 -4.85
CA VAL A 125 -5.28 9.54 -3.92
C VAL A 125 -5.24 11.05 -4.13
N THR A 126 -6.38 11.66 -4.39
CA THR A 126 -6.48 13.13 -4.47
C THR A 126 -6.51 13.72 -3.06
N VAL A 127 -5.62 14.67 -2.80
CA VAL A 127 -5.45 15.36 -1.51
C VAL A 127 -5.31 16.86 -1.74
N SER A 128 -5.51 17.66 -0.69
CA SER A 128 -5.24 19.11 -0.70
C SER A 128 -4.04 19.46 0.17
N VAL A 129 -3.15 20.32 -0.32
CA VAL A 129 -2.10 20.92 0.51
C VAL A 129 -2.67 22.20 1.15
N GLY A 130 -2.72 22.20 2.48
CA GLY A 130 -3.44 23.19 3.28
C GLY A 130 -2.63 23.75 4.45
N LYS A 131 -3.31 24.40 5.40
CA LYS A 131 -2.67 24.98 6.59
C LYS A 131 -2.36 23.94 7.68
N GLU A 132 -3.20 22.92 7.79
CA GLU A 132 -3.13 21.90 8.84
C GLU A 132 -3.42 20.52 8.23
N THR A 133 -2.77 19.49 8.78
CA THR A 133 -3.02 18.10 8.37
C THR A 133 -4.28 17.59 9.05
N GLY A 134 -5.24 17.06 8.28
CA GLY A 134 -6.48 16.52 8.84
C GLY A 134 -7.61 16.31 7.83
N GLY A 135 -8.83 16.21 8.36
CA GLY A 135 -10.05 15.93 7.62
C GLY A 135 -10.33 14.42 7.47
N GLU A 136 -11.18 14.08 6.51
CA GLU A 136 -11.55 12.69 6.24
C GLU A 136 -10.39 11.92 5.59
N TRP A 137 -10.36 10.61 5.78
CA TRP A 137 -9.36 9.75 5.15
C TRP A 137 -9.77 9.43 3.71
N MET A 138 -8.99 9.96 2.77
CA MET A 138 -9.13 9.67 1.34
C MET A 138 -8.41 8.36 1.03
N SER A 139 -8.98 7.53 0.17
CA SER A 139 -8.43 6.23 -0.20
C SER A 139 -8.44 6.03 -1.71
N SER A 140 -7.46 5.31 -2.23
CA SER A 140 -7.43 4.94 -3.64
C SER A 140 -8.58 4.00 -3.98
N ARG A 141 -9.05 4.03 -5.23
CA ARG A 141 -9.98 3.01 -5.73
C ARG A 141 -9.19 1.72 -5.98
N GLY A 142 -9.64 0.61 -5.40
CA GLY A 142 -9.04 -0.72 -5.55
C GLY A 142 -9.60 -1.50 -6.74
#